data_AF-A0AAN9EMZ1-F1
#
_entry.id   AF-A0AAN9EMZ1-F1
#
_cell.length_a   1.000
_cell.length_b   1.000
_cell.length_c   1.000
_cell.angle_alpha   90.00
_cell.angle_beta   90.00
_cell.angle_gamma   90.00
#
_symmetry.space_group_name_H-M   'P 1'
#
loop_
_entity.id
_entity.type
_entity.pdbx_description
1 polymer ?
#
loop_
_entity_poly.entity_id
_entity_poly.type
_entity_poly.pdbx_seq_one_letter_code
_entity_poly.pdbx_strand_id
1 'polypeptide(L)'
;MESYEGTGCSLSLKLLQQLEGQSRLPAKSAKGSVSGFLFEKIELSESIRYDSGDPIEIWLNTLLCLDVSNAIPILSRLPPPSECDLYYVNRDTLFSYHKDSEIFLQRMMALYVASHYKNSPNDLQLMADAPAHHLFVLLGPVDESKNQLPDIMCVIQAH
;
A
#
# COMPACT_ATOMS: atom_id res chain seq x y z
N MET A 1 -9.82 -1.26 -5.16
CA MET A 1 -8.53 -1.89 -5.55
C MET A 1 -8.01 -2.81 -4.47
N GLU A 2 -8.89 -3.33 -3.61
CA GLU A 2 -8.53 -4.05 -2.38
C GLU A 2 -8.94 -5.50 -2.60
N SER A 3 -8.04 -6.34 -3.14
CA SER A 3 -8.39 -7.70 -3.54
C SER A 3 -7.20 -8.64 -3.52
N TYR A 4 -7.49 -9.93 -3.35
CA TYR A 4 -6.54 -11.05 -3.26
C TYR A 4 -5.59 -11.20 -4.48
N GLU A 5 -5.95 -10.65 -5.64
CA GLU A 5 -5.04 -10.52 -6.80
C GLU A 5 -5.15 -9.12 -7.42
N GLY A 6 -5.25 -8.10 -6.57
CA GLY A 6 -5.28 -6.72 -7.00
C GLY A 6 -3.99 -6.29 -7.69
N THR A 7 -4.10 -5.46 -8.72
CA THR A 7 -2.94 -4.68 -9.20
C THR A 7 -2.57 -3.64 -8.13
N GLY A 8 -1.26 -3.34 -8.01
CA GLY A 8 -0.79 -2.36 -7.03
C GLY A 8 -1.52 -1.02 -7.17
N CYS A 9 -2.06 -0.50 -6.05
CA CYS A 9 -2.87 0.72 -6.01
C CYS A 9 -2.17 1.93 -6.65
N SER A 10 -0.83 1.99 -6.58
CA SER A 10 -0.05 3.06 -7.20
C SER A 10 -0.05 3.03 -8.73
N LEU A 11 -0.04 1.83 -9.33
CA LEU A 11 -0.04 1.66 -10.78
C LEU A 11 -1.36 2.09 -11.37
N SER A 12 -2.44 1.63 -10.76
CA SER A 12 -3.78 1.92 -11.20
C SER A 12 -4.12 3.40 -11.02
N LEU A 13 -3.67 4.05 -9.93
CA LEU A 13 -3.74 5.51 -9.79
C LEU A 13 -2.94 6.24 -10.87
N LYS A 14 -1.70 5.81 -11.18
CA LYS A 14 -0.89 6.40 -12.26
C LYS A 14 -1.56 6.25 -13.62
N LEU A 15 -2.13 5.08 -13.91
CA LEU A 15 -2.85 4.83 -15.16
C LEU A 15 -4.09 5.72 -15.27
N LEU A 16 -4.89 5.81 -14.21
CA LEU A 16 -6.07 6.70 -14.15
C LEU A 16 -5.66 8.16 -14.37
N GLN A 17 -4.59 8.63 -13.72
CA GLN A 17 -4.05 9.98 -13.92
C GLN A 17 -3.57 10.21 -15.35
N GLN A 18 -2.93 9.22 -15.98
CA GLN A 18 -2.51 9.31 -17.38
C GLN A 18 -3.71 9.40 -18.33
N LEU A 19 -4.75 8.59 -18.09
CA LEU A 19 -5.98 8.60 -18.89
C LEU A 19 -6.76 9.92 -18.74
N GLU A 20 -6.84 10.46 -17.52
CA GLU A 20 -7.40 11.79 -17.27
C GLU A 20 -6.58 12.91 -17.93
N GLY A 21 -5.25 12.79 -17.95
CA GLY A 21 -4.38 13.74 -18.65
C GLY A 21 -4.57 13.73 -20.17
N GLN A 22 -4.71 12.53 -20.77
CA GLN A 22 -4.91 12.36 -22.21
C GLN A 22 -6.29 12.83 -22.68
N SER A 23 -7.34 12.66 -21.86
CA SER A 23 -8.68 13.14 -22.18
C SER A 23 -8.79 14.68 -22.19
N ARG A 24 -7.93 15.37 -21.43
CA ARG A 24 -7.92 16.85 -21.31
C ARG A 24 -7.08 17.58 -22.37
N LEU A 25 -6.27 16.88 -23.17
CA LEU A 25 -5.44 17.53 -24.21
C LEU A 25 -6.26 17.78 -25.49
N PRO A 26 -6.36 19.02 -26.00
CA PRO A 26 -7.00 19.30 -27.26
C PRO A 26 -6.12 18.80 -28.41
N ALA A 27 -6.73 18.08 -29.35
CA ALA A 27 -6.09 17.52 -30.55
C ALA A 27 -5.31 18.60 -31.33
N LYS A 28 -4.00 18.73 -31.09
CA LYS A 28 -3.10 19.51 -31.93
C LYS A 28 -2.25 18.58 -32.79
N SER A 29 -2.71 18.43 -34.03
CA SER A 29 -1.95 18.08 -35.23
C SER A 29 -1.29 16.70 -35.30
N ALA A 30 -2.01 15.73 -35.87
CA ALA A 30 -1.48 14.86 -36.93
C ALA A 30 -2.65 14.25 -37.71
N LYS A 31 -2.56 14.28 -39.05
CA LYS A 31 -3.52 13.66 -39.96
C LYS A 31 -3.59 12.15 -39.70
N GLY A 32 -4.65 11.69 -39.05
CA GLY A 32 -4.89 10.26 -38.80
C GLY A 32 -5.79 10.06 -37.59
N SER A 33 -7.09 9.95 -37.86
CA SER A 33 -8.19 9.58 -36.95
C SER A 33 -7.80 8.85 -35.66
N VAL A 34 -8.01 9.47 -34.50
CA VAL A 34 -8.76 8.87 -33.37
C VAL A 34 -9.53 9.99 -32.66
N SER A 35 -10.84 9.80 -32.49
CA SER A 35 -11.76 10.65 -31.75
C SER A 35 -11.21 11.05 -30.37
N GLY A 36 -11.50 12.28 -29.92
CA GLY A 36 -11.23 12.70 -28.54
C GLY A 36 -11.79 11.68 -27.55
N PHE A 37 -10.90 11.04 -26.79
CA PHE A 37 -11.26 10.02 -25.82
C PHE A 37 -11.78 10.70 -24.55
N LEU A 38 -13.02 10.40 -24.17
CA LEU A 38 -13.65 10.91 -22.95
C LEU A 38 -13.51 9.85 -21.87
N PHE A 39 -12.80 10.19 -20.80
CA PHE A 39 -12.53 9.28 -19.69
C PHE A 39 -13.50 9.57 -18.55
N GLU A 40 -14.27 8.58 -18.13
CA GLU A 40 -15.16 8.62 -16.98
C GLU A 40 -14.79 7.50 -16.01
N LYS A 41 -14.51 7.86 -14.75
CA LYS A 41 -14.17 6.90 -13.70
C LYS A 41 -15.44 6.44 -13.00
N ILE A 42 -15.69 5.12 -13.01
CA ILE A 42 -16.78 4.48 -12.28
C ILE A 42 -16.17 3.53 -11.25
N GLU A 43 -16.69 3.57 -10.02
CA GLU A 43 -16.26 2.70 -8.92
C GLU A 43 -17.47 1.92 -8.38
N LEU A 44 -17.28 0.63 -8.14
CA LEU A 44 -18.28 -0.27 -7.60
C LEU A 44 -17.81 -0.72 -6.22
N SER A 45 -18.62 -0.43 -5.20
CA SER A 45 -18.32 -0.76 -3.80
C SER A 45 -19.29 -1.78 -3.20
N GLU A 46 -20.49 -1.94 -3.77
CA GLU A 46 -21.51 -2.85 -3.24
C GLU A 46 -21.24 -4.29 -3.71
N SER A 47 -21.15 -5.21 -2.75
CA SER A 47 -21.02 -6.64 -3.04
C SER A 47 -22.36 -7.22 -3.47
N ILE A 48 -22.30 -8.17 -4.41
CA ILE A 48 -23.46 -8.96 -4.84
C ILE A 48 -23.58 -10.30 -4.09
N ARG A 49 -22.58 -10.67 -3.28
CA ARG A 49 -22.51 -11.98 -2.62
C ARG A 49 -22.82 -11.93 -1.13
N TYR A 50 -22.57 -10.80 -0.50
CA TYR A 50 -22.71 -10.58 0.94
C TYR A 50 -23.18 -9.15 1.17
N ASP A 51 -23.77 -8.92 2.34
CA ASP A 51 -24.29 -7.60 2.71
C ASP A 51 -23.15 -6.60 2.92
N SER A 52 -23.48 -5.32 2.73
CA SER A 52 -22.56 -4.24 3.05
C SER A 52 -22.21 -4.25 4.54
N GLY A 53 -20.91 -4.23 4.86
CA GLY A 53 -20.42 -4.26 6.23
C GLY A 53 -20.38 -5.65 6.86
N ASP A 54 -20.25 -6.71 6.07
CA ASP A 54 -20.05 -8.08 6.58
C ASP A 54 -18.84 -8.12 7.54
N PRO A 55 -19.03 -8.51 8.82
CA PRO A 55 -17.94 -8.55 9.79
C PRO A 55 -16.83 -9.54 9.41
N ILE A 56 -17.14 -10.60 8.66
CA ILE A 56 -16.15 -11.58 8.19
C ILE A 56 -15.28 -10.96 7.10
N GLU A 57 -15.88 -10.19 6.18
CA GLU A 57 -15.13 -9.46 5.16
C GLU A 57 -14.20 -8.41 5.81
N ILE A 58 -14.72 -7.62 6.75
CA ILE A 58 -13.94 -6.62 7.48
C ILE A 58 -12.77 -7.27 8.22
N TRP A 59 -13.04 -8.38 8.92
CA TRP A 59 -12.01 -9.13 9.62
C TRP A 59 -10.94 -9.67 8.66
N LEU A 60 -11.35 -10.25 7.53
CA LEU A 60 -10.44 -10.81 6.54
C LEU A 60 -9.56 -9.73 5.89
N ASN A 61 -10.16 -8.59 5.52
CA ASN A 61 -9.44 -7.45 4.97
C ASN A 61 -8.43 -6.87 5.96
N THR A 62 -8.81 -6.81 7.24
CA THR A 62 -7.89 -6.40 8.31
C THR A 62 -6.74 -7.40 8.45
N LEU A 63 -7.04 -8.70 8.60
CA LEU A 63 -6.04 -9.74 8.80
C LEU A 63 -5.03 -9.82 7.65
N LEU A 64 -5.52 -9.74 6.41
CA LEU A 64 -4.68 -9.83 5.21
C LEU A 64 -4.07 -8.48 4.80
N CYS A 65 -4.28 -7.42 5.58
CA CYS A 65 -3.77 -6.08 5.32
C CYS A 65 -4.13 -5.54 3.92
N LEU A 66 -5.38 -5.76 3.49
CA LEU A 66 -5.86 -5.39 2.15
C LEU A 66 -6.29 -3.92 2.05
N ASP A 67 -6.58 -3.27 3.18
CA ASP A 67 -6.92 -1.84 3.24
C ASP A 67 -5.66 -0.98 3.24
N VAL A 68 -5.14 -0.75 2.03
CA VAL A 68 -3.91 0.03 1.80
C VAL A 68 -4.16 1.53 1.93
N SER A 69 -5.40 1.97 1.72
CA SER A 69 -5.80 3.38 1.63
C SER A 69 -5.63 4.10 2.96
N ASN A 70 -5.96 3.42 4.06
CA ASN A 70 -5.90 3.97 5.41
C ASN A 70 -4.53 3.80 6.08
N ALA A 71 -3.65 2.98 5.50
CA ALA A 71 -2.40 2.57 6.11
C ALA A 71 -1.19 3.44 5.71
N ILE A 72 -1.28 4.30 4.68
CA ILE A 72 -0.18 5.18 4.29
C ILE A 72 -0.24 6.47 5.13
N PRO A 73 0.73 6.73 6.02
CA PRO A 73 0.74 7.98 6.78
C PRO A 73 0.96 9.17 5.87
N ILE A 74 0.20 10.24 6.09
CA ILE A 74 0.40 11.53 5.40
C ILE A 74 1.65 12.18 5.99
N LEU A 75 2.78 11.99 5.33
CA LEU A 75 4.04 12.63 5.73
C LEU A 75 3.93 14.15 5.50
N SER A 76 3.89 14.92 6.59
CA SER A 76 3.89 16.38 6.54
C SER A 76 5.21 16.95 6.03
N ARG A 77 6.32 16.22 6.24
CA ARG A 77 7.66 16.58 5.76
C ARG A 77 8.49 15.31 5.55
N LEU A 78 9.20 15.23 4.43
CA LEU A 78 10.17 14.17 4.18
C LEU A 78 11.49 14.54 4.88
N PRO A 79 11.98 13.74 5.85
CA PRO A 79 13.30 13.96 6.45
C PRO A 79 14.42 13.72 5.44
N PRO A 80 15.58 14.37 5.58
CA PRO A 80 16.74 14.06 4.76
C PRO A 80 17.23 12.63 5.06
N PRO A 81 17.79 11.90 4.07
CA PRO A 81 18.25 10.52 4.27
C PRO A 81 19.29 10.34 5.39
N SER A 82 20.02 11.40 5.76
CA SER A 82 20.99 11.40 6.85
C SER A 82 20.36 11.34 8.25
N GLU A 83 19.07 11.64 8.38
CA GLU A 83 18.30 11.58 9.63
C GLU A 83 17.44 10.31 9.72
N CYS A 84 17.55 9.42 8.74
CA CYS A 84 16.81 8.17 8.70
C CYS A 84 17.74 7.00 9.05
N ASP A 85 17.30 6.15 9.96
CA ASP A 85 18.05 4.98 10.40
C ASP A 85 17.37 3.69 9.95
N LEU A 86 18.20 2.68 9.65
CA LEU A 86 17.74 1.35 9.25
C LEU A 86 17.62 0.45 10.47
N TYR A 87 16.43 -0.11 10.68
CA TYR A 87 16.13 -0.99 11.80
C TYR A 87 15.85 -2.41 11.32
N TYR A 88 16.33 -3.39 12.09
CA TYR A 88 15.96 -4.79 11.92
C TYR A 88 14.62 -5.06 12.62
N VAL A 89 13.68 -5.68 11.92
CA VAL A 89 12.35 -5.97 12.45
C VAL A 89 12.33 -7.39 13.05
N ASN A 90 11.92 -7.47 14.32
CA ASN A 90 11.64 -8.78 14.93
C ASN A 90 10.26 -9.30 14.46
N ARG A 91 10.28 -10.39 13.69
CA ARG A 91 9.07 -11.03 13.16
C ARG A 91 8.10 -11.48 14.24
N ASP A 92 8.61 -12.06 15.34
CA ASP A 92 7.75 -12.56 16.43
C ASP A 92 6.97 -11.41 17.08
N THR A 93 7.59 -10.23 17.18
CA THR A 93 6.93 -9.02 17.70
C THR A 93 5.98 -8.41 16.66
N LEU A 94 6.36 -8.43 15.39
CA LEU A 94 5.55 -7.92 14.28
C LEU A 94 4.23 -8.71 14.14
N PHE A 95 4.29 -10.04 14.20
CA PHE A 95 3.14 -10.93 14.06
C PHE A 95 2.51 -11.35 15.41
N SER A 96 2.74 -10.56 16.47
CA SER A 96 2.20 -10.84 17.81
C SER A 96 0.71 -10.50 17.98
N TYR A 97 0.08 -9.89 16.96
CA TYR A 97 -1.28 -9.37 17.00
C TYR A 97 -1.51 -8.29 18.09
N HIS A 98 -0.44 -7.62 18.51
CA HIS A 98 -0.54 -6.43 19.36
C HIS A 98 -1.01 -5.23 18.52
N LYS A 99 -1.83 -4.36 19.12
CA LYS A 99 -2.45 -3.21 18.44
C LYS A 99 -1.45 -2.35 17.64
N ASP A 100 -0.31 -2.03 18.25
CA ASP A 100 0.70 -1.20 17.60
C ASP A 100 1.48 -1.97 16.51
N SER A 101 1.67 -3.27 16.70
CA SER A 101 2.30 -4.15 15.71
C SER A 101 1.41 -4.30 14.48
N GLU A 102 0.09 -4.41 14.66
CA GLU A 102 -0.87 -4.44 13.54
C GLU A 102 -0.84 -3.14 12.74
N ILE A 103 -0.85 -1.97 13.39
CA ILE A 103 -0.73 -0.69 12.69
C ILE A 103 0.60 -0.60 11.92
N PHE A 104 1.69 -1.07 12.53
CA PHE A 104 3.00 -1.09 11.90
C PHE A 104 3.05 -2.05 10.70
N LEU A 105 2.47 -3.25 10.83
CA LEU A 105 2.36 -4.25 9.76
C LEU A 105 1.52 -3.74 8.59
N GLN A 106 0.39 -3.10 8.86
CA GLN A 106 -0.46 -2.48 7.84
C GLN A 106 0.32 -1.41 7.06
N ARG A 107 1.06 -0.53 7.74
CA ARG A 107 1.93 0.48 7.10
C ARG A 107 3.00 -0.16 6.22
N MET A 108 3.62 -1.24 6.71
CA MET A 108 4.63 -2.00 5.97
C MET A 108 4.03 -2.64 4.72
N MET A 109 2.88 -3.31 4.85
CA MET A 109 2.20 -3.98 3.74
C MET A 109 1.68 -2.98 2.70
N ALA A 110 1.21 -1.81 3.15
CA ALA A 110 0.83 -0.73 2.24
C ALA A 110 1.97 -0.30 1.32
N LEU A 111 3.20 -0.23 1.84
CA LEU A 111 4.39 0.08 1.05
C LEU A 111 4.78 -1.05 0.10
N TYR A 112 4.64 -2.32 0.51
CA TYR A 112 4.83 -3.46 -0.38
C TYR A 112 3.84 -3.44 -1.54
N VAL A 113 2.54 -3.27 -1.23
CA VAL A 113 1.49 -3.27 -2.24
C VAL A 113 1.61 -2.09 -3.19
N ALA A 114 2.05 -0.94 -2.70
CA ALA A 114 2.30 0.25 -3.52
C ALA A 114 3.53 0.14 -4.42
N SER A 115 4.55 -0.65 -4.04
CA SER A 115 5.80 -0.76 -4.79
C SER A 115 5.81 -1.89 -5.81
N HIS A 116 5.09 -2.99 -5.55
CA HIS A 116 5.05 -4.15 -6.43
C HIS A 116 3.88 -4.11 -7.43
N TYR A 117 4.17 -4.53 -8.68
CA TYR A 117 3.20 -4.56 -9.79
C TYR A 117 2.05 -5.56 -9.55
N LYS A 118 2.35 -6.69 -8.92
CA LYS A 118 1.38 -7.72 -8.52
C LYS A 118 1.69 -8.11 -7.09
N ASN A 119 0.67 -8.12 -6.25
CA ASN A 119 0.76 -8.59 -4.87
C ASN A 119 -0.10 -9.83 -4.72
N SER A 120 0.40 -10.84 -4.03
CA SER A 120 -0.39 -11.97 -3.59
C SER A 120 -0.44 -11.94 -2.07
N PRO A 121 -1.59 -12.13 -1.41
CA PRO A 121 -1.64 -12.24 0.05
C PRO A 121 -0.78 -13.36 0.62
N ASN A 122 -0.36 -14.31 -0.22
CA ASN A 122 0.65 -15.32 0.14
C ASN A 122 2.02 -14.70 0.48
N ASP A 123 2.30 -13.47 0.04
CA ASP A 123 3.53 -12.75 0.37
C ASP A 123 3.62 -12.49 1.88
N LEU A 124 2.49 -12.19 2.53
CA LEU A 124 2.41 -12.03 3.98
C LEU A 124 2.72 -13.34 4.71
N GLN A 125 2.20 -14.46 4.20
CA GLN A 125 2.48 -15.79 4.74
C GLN A 125 3.96 -16.14 4.60
N LEU A 126 4.56 -15.86 3.43
CA LEU A 126 5.99 -16.09 3.21
C LEU A 126 6.86 -15.27 4.16
N MET A 127 6.50 -14.01 4.40
CA MET A 127 7.19 -13.14 5.37
C MET A 127 7.11 -13.65 6.81
N ALA A 128 5.99 -14.29 7.18
CA ALA A 128 5.77 -14.83 8.50
C ALA A 128 6.50 -16.17 8.75
N ASP A 129 6.46 -17.09 7.77
CA ASP A 129 6.87 -18.49 7.97
C ASP A 129 8.35 -18.75 7.69
N ALA A 130 8.94 -18.07 6.70
CA ALA A 130 10.22 -18.47 6.16
C ALA A 130 11.41 -17.90 6.98
N PRO A 131 12.19 -18.74 7.70
CA PRO A 131 13.16 -18.29 8.69
C PRO A 131 14.32 -17.49 8.09
N ALA A 132 14.67 -17.73 6.82
CA ALA A 132 15.72 -17.04 6.09
C ALA A 132 15.35 -15.60 5.68
N HIS A 133 14.08 -15.19 5.78
CA HIS A 133 13.66 -13.85 5.36
C HIS A 133 13.89 -12.81 6.45
N HIS A 134 14.85 -11.93 6.24
CA HIS A 134 15.14 -10.81 7.12
C HIS A 134 14.41 -9.56 6.64
N LEU A 135 13.78 -8.86 7.59
CA LEU A 135 13.01 -7.65 7.33
C LEU A 135 13.72 -6.45 7.94
N PHE A 136 13.96 -5.44 7.12
CA PHE A 136 14.53 -4.17 7.53
C PHE A 136 13.60 -3.03 7.14
N VAL A 137 13.55 -2.01 7.98
CA VAL A 137 12.72 -0.82 7.77
C VAL A 137 13.56 0.43 7.96
N LEU A 138 13.45 1.36 7.01
CA LEU A 138 14.02 2.68 7.15
C LEU A 138 12.99 3.57 7.85
N LEU A 139 13.33 4.06 9.03
CA LEU A 139 12.44 4.91 9.82
C LEU A 139 12.89 6.38 9.71
N GLY A 140 11.91 7.28 9.71
CA GLY A 140 12.18 8.70 9.93
C GLY A 140 12.66 8.99 11.36
N PRO A 141 13.11 10.23 11.64
CA PRO A 141 13.59 10.60 12.96
C PRO A 141 12.49 10.41 14.02
N VAL A 142 12.80 9.64 15.06
CA VAL A 142 11.86 9.29 16.12
C VAL A 142 12.00 10.28 17.27
N ASP A 143 10.90 10.91 17.64
CA ASP A 143 10.83 11.75 18.83
C ASP A 143 10.43 10.88 20.03
N GLU A 144 11.41 10.47 20.84
CA GLU A 144 11.19 9.60 22.01
C GLU A 144 10.20 10.20 23.03
N SER A 145 9.99 11.52 23.01
CA SER A 145 9.02 12.19 23.89
C SER A 145 7.57 11.97 23.45
N LYS A 146 7.35 11.61 22.19
CA LYS A 146 6.04 11.31 21.62
C LYS A 146 5.90 9.80 21.53
N ASN A 147 4.97 9.24 22.30
CA ASN A 147 4.62 7.82 22.23
C ASN A 147 3.80 7.53 20.95
N GLN A 148 4.41 7.76 19.79
CA GLN A 148 3.82 7.60 18.47
C GLN A 148 4.65 6.60 17.67
N LEU A 149 3.96 5.79 16.87
CA LEU A 149 4.62 4.87 15.96
C LEU A 149 5.40 5.66 14.90
N PRO A 150 6.68 5.33 14.68
CA PRO A 150 7.50 6.02 13.70
C PRO A 150 6.97 5.79 12.28
N ASP A 151 7.28 6.72 11.40
CA ASP A 151 6.93 6.63 10.01
C ASP A 151 7.89 5.70 9.27
N ILE A 152 7.34 4.71 8.57
CA ILE A 152 8.08 3.77 7.74
C ILE A 152 8.29 4.43 6.38
N MET A 153 9.55 4.66 6.01
CA MET A 153 9.92 5.33 4.76
C MET A 153 10.20 4.33 3.64
N CYS A 154 10.81 3.20 4.00
CA CYS A 154 11.16 2.13 3.07
C CYS A 154 11.16 0.80 3.81
N VAL A 155 10.83 -0.26 3.07
CA VAL A 155 10.86 -1.63 3.56
C VAL A 155 11.77 -2.45 2.66
N ILE A 156 12.65 -3.24 3.26
CA ILE A 156 13.61 -4.08 2.57
C ILE A 156 13.48 -5.51 3.09
N GLN A 157 13.31 -6.45 2.18
CA GLN A 157 13.33 -7.88 2.46
C GLN A 157 14.60 -8.50 1.87
N ALA A 158 15.37 -9.20 2.70
CA ALA A 158 16.56 -9.94 2.29
C ALA A 158 16.38 -11.44 2.62
N HIS A 159 16.98 -12.30 1.80
CA HIS A 159 17.06 -13.74 2.00
C HIS A 159 18.53 -14.18 1.90
#